data_AF-A0A821ANB3-F1
#
_entry.id   AF-A0A821ANB3-F1
#
_cell.length_a   1.000
_cell.length_b   1.000
_cell.length_c   1.000
_cell.angle_alpha   90.00
_cell.angle_beta   90.00
_cell.angle_gamma   90.00
#
_symmetry.space_group_name_H-M   'P 1'
#
loop_
_entity.id
_entity.type
_entity.pdbx_description
1 polymer ?
#
loop_
_entity_poly.entity_id
_entity_poly.type
_entity_poly.pdbx_seq_one_letter_code
_entity_poly.pdbx_strand_id
1 'polypeptide(L)'
;ESCPGCKTSGGISNISFSFRGQDRIREAMHSVFLFHAIKAGLDMGIVNAGQIPIYNDIDPRLRELCETCIFNTRSTATEELLDYAQQLKLNSGTGDNNKGEKEEESWRINTTAEERLQYSLVKGIDKYVVDDMEEARKKYSRPLHVIEGPLMNGMSEVGELFGAGKMFLPQVIKSARVMKKAVNYLIPFMEEEKQQNLKLLQQQGNTPIAVLNSQATIVMATVKGDVHDIGKNIVGVVLGCNNYRVIDLGVMTPCDKILKVAKEENADFIGLSGLITPSLDEMIIVAKEMQRLNFNIPLLIGGATTSK
;
A
#
# COMPACT_ATOMS: atom_id res chain seq x y z
N GLU A 1 -10.41 -12.72 -31.56
CA GLU A 1 -9.12 -12.71 -30.86
C GLU A 1 -8.14 -13.59 -31.63
N SER A 2 -6.88 -13.16 -31.79
CA SER A 2 -5.89 -13.92 -32.57
C SER A 2 -5.17 -15.00 -31.77
N CYS A 3 -5.17 -14.93 -30.42
CA CYS A 3 -4.56 -15.92 -29.53
C CYS A 3 -5.32 -16.00 -28.18
N PRO A 4 -6.41 -16.78 -28.08
CA PRO A 4 -7.21 -16.88 -26.85
C PRO A 4 -6.39 -17.44 -25.67
N GLY A 5 -6.42 -16.75 -24.52
CA GLY A 5 -5.76 -17.19 -23.29
C GLY A 5 -4.24 -16.95 -23.21
N CYS A 6 -3.63 -16.36 -24.26
CA CYS A 6 -2.23 -15.94 -24.20
C CYS A 6 -2.06 -14.69 -23.34
N LYS A 7 -1.08 -14.72 -22.43
CA LYS A 7 -0.67 -13.56 -21.64
C LYS A 7 0.26 -12.65 -22.42
N THR A 8 0.22 -11.36 -22.12
CA THR A 8 1.04 -10.33 -22.76
C THR A 8 2.14 -9.83 -21.81
N SER A 9 3.38 -9.84 -22.29
CA SER A 9 4.53 -9.31 -21.55
C SER A 9 5.38 -8.43 -22.45
N GLY A 10 5.94 -7.34 -21.90
CA GLY A 10 6.78 -6.43 -22.68
C GLY A 10 7.70 -5.54 -21.84
N GLY A 11 8.82 -5.15 -22.46
CA GLY A 11 9.72 -4.13 -21.92
C GLY A 11 9.16 -2.73 -22.16
N ILE A 12 8.57 -2.13 -21.13
CA ILE A 12 7.88 -0.83 -21.25
C ILE A 12 8.86 0.33 -21.34
N SER A 13 10.04 0.18 -20.73
CA SER A 13 11.08 1.23 -20.68
C SER A 13 11.48 1.78 -22.06
N ASN A 14 11.26 1.01 -23.13
CA ASN A 14 11.58 1.40 -24.50
C ASN A 14 10.62 2.46 -25.07
N ILE A 15 9.41 2.62 -24.54
CA ILE A 15 8.44 3.59 -25.06
C ILE A 15 8.94 5.03 -24.97
N SER A 16 9.81 5.30 -24.00
CA SER A 16 10.36 6.63 -23.74
C SER A 16 11.79 6.77 -24.24
N PHE A 17 12.28 5.89 -25.11
CA PHE A 17 13.69 5.82 -25.50
C PHE A 17 14.18 7.13 -26.14
N SER A 18 13.34 7.77 -26.94
CA SER A 18 13.63 9.06 -27.59
C SER A 18 13.88 10.21 -26.60
N PHE A 19 13.47 10.04 -25.33
CA PHE A 19 13.60 11.04 -24.27
C PHE A 19 14.73 10.72 -23.28
N ARG A 20 15.78 10.00 -23.71
CA ARG A 20 16.98 9.75 -22.90
C ARG A 20 17.56 11.04 -22.31
N GLY A 21 17.89 11.00 -21.02
CA GLY A 21 18.37 12.17 -20.26
C GLY A 21 17.26 13.15 -19.84
N GLN A 22 15.99 12.79 -20.03
CA GLN A 22 14.82 13.55 -19.58
C GLN A 22 13.95 12.68 -18.67
N ASP A 23 14.48 12.33 -17.51
CA ASP A 23 13.87 11.31 -16.66
C ASP A 23 12.42 11.65 -16.26
N ARG A 24 12.12 12.92 -15.93
CA ARG A 24 10.75 13.36 -15.62
C ARG A 24 9.71 13.02 -16.70
N ILE A 25 10.06 13.13 -17.98
CA ILE A 25 9.16 12.78 -19.09
C ILE A 25 9.09 11.27 -19.25
N ARG A 26 10.22 10.57 -19.14
CA ARG A 26 10.27 9.11 -19.27
C ARG A 26 9.40 8.43 -18.21
N GLU A 27 9.56 8.87 -16.97
CA GLU A 27 8.81 8.41 -15.81
C GLU A 27 7.30 8.66 -15.97
N ALA A 28 6.92 9.86 -16.43
CA ALA A 28 5.52 10.18 -16.74
C ALA A 28 4.96 9.28 -17.86
N MET A 29 5.69 9.09 -18.96
CA MET A 29 5.28 8.21 -20.06
C MET A 29 5.10 6.76 -19.60
N HIS A 30 5.99 6.24 -18.74
CA HIS A 30 5.86 4.88 -18.21
C HIS A 30 4.63 4.74 -17.32
N SER A 31 4.38 5.70 -16.43
CA SER A 31 3.22 5.69 -15.55
C SER A 31 1.90 5.77 -16.33
N VAL A 32 1.80 6.68 -17.31
CA VAL A 32 0.63 6.81 -18.18
C VAL A 32 0.41 5.54 -19.01
N PHE A 33 1.46 5.01 -19.63
CA PHE A 33 1.35 3.80 -20.43
C PHE A 33 0.85 2.63 -19.59
N LEU A 34 1.46 2.39 -18.42
CA LEU A 34 1.08 1.28 -17.55
C LEU A 34 -0.36 1.42 -17.05
N PHE A 35 -0.79 2.61 -16.66
CA PHE A 35 -2.17 2.86 -16.22
C PHE A 35 -3.21 2.43 -17.26
N HIS A 36 -2.96 2.75 -18.54
CA HIS A 36 -3.86 2.37 -19.63
C HIS A 36 -3.65 0.92 -20.11
N ALA A 37 -2.41 0.45 -20.17
CA ALA A 37 -2.08 -0.90 -20.64
C ALA A 37 -2.63 -1.98 -19.70
N ILE A 38 -2.57 -1.76 -18.38
CA ILE A 38 -3.16 -2.69 -17.39
C ILE A 38 -4.67 -2.81 -17.62
N LYS A 39 -5.37 -1.68 -17.84
CA LYS A 39 -6.81 -1.69 -18.16
C LYS A 39 -7.12 -2.37 -19.49
N ALA A 40 -6.21 -2.27 -20.45
CA ALA A 40 -6.32 -2.94 -21.74
C ALA A 40 -5.95 -4.44 -21.68
N GLY A 41 -5.48 -4.96 -20.54
CA GLY A 41 -5.18 -6.38 -20.35
C GLY A 41 -3.69 -6.76 -20.40
N LEU A 42 -2.77 -5.82 -20.18
CA LEU A 42 -1.34 -6.15 -20.04
C LEU A 42 -1.09 -7.00 -18.78
N ASP A 43 -0.56 -8.21 -18.95
CA ASP A 43 -0.30 -9.11 -17.81
C ASP A 43 1.01 -8.81 -17.07
N MET A 44 2.05 -8.36 -17.79
CA MET A 44 3.37 -8.13 -17.20
C MET A 44 4.16 -7.03 -17.93
N GLY A 45 4.67 -6.05 -17.19
CA GLY A 45 5.60 -5.04 -17.71
C GLY A 45 6.97 -5.12 -17.05
N ILE A 46 8.05 -5.11 -17.85
CA ILE A 46 9.43 -5.01 -17.34
C ILE A 46 9.81 -3.52 -17.30
N VAL A 47 9.89 -2.97 -16.09
CA VAL A 47 10.05 -1.52 -15.82
C VAL A 47 10.90 -1.27 -14.58
N ASN A 48 11.43 -0.05 -14.42
CA ASN A 48 12.02 0.39 -13.16
C ASN A 48 10.92 0.92 -12.22
N ALA A 49 10.38 0.05 -11.37
CA ALA A 49 9.25 0.41 -10.53
C ALA A 49 9.55 1.50 -9.48
N GLY A 50 10.82 1.74 -9.15
CA GLY A 50 11.23 2.80 -8.23
C GLY A 50 11.14 4.21 -8.83
N GLN A 51 11.07 4.32 -10.15
CA GLN A 51 11.03 5.57 -10.92
C GLN A 51 9.64 5.88 -11.46
N ILE A 52 8.61 5.12 -11.08
CA ILE A 52 7.25 5.36 -11.58
C ILE A 52 6.56 6.34 -10.62
N PRO A 53 6.15 7.54 -11.09
CA PRO A 53 5.35 8.47 -10.29
C PRO A 53 3.91 7.97 -10.20
N ILE A 54 3.20 8.39 -9.14
CA ILE A 54 1.76 8.16 -9.03
C ILE A 54 1.09 8.89 -10.19
N TYR A 55 0.19 8.22 -10.91
CA TYR A 55 -0.42 8.75 -12.12
C TYR A 55 -1.11 10.12 -11.92
N ASN A 56 -1.70 10.35 -10.75
CA ASN A 56 -2.36 11.60 -10.41
C ASN A 56 -1.39 12.76 -10.13
N ASP A 57 -0.13 12.48 -9.79
CA ASP A 57 0.88 13.50 -9.44
C ASP A 57 1.60 14.08 -10.65
N ILE A 58 1.44 13.43 -11.80
CA ILE A 58 2.02 13.91 -13.05
C ILE A 58 1.34 15.23 -13.38
N ASP A 59 2.15 16.25 -13.69
CA ASP A 59 1.67 17.55 -14.15
C ASP A 59 0.57 17.37 -15.21
N PRO A 60 -0.62 17.98 -15.05
CA PRO A 60 -1.77 17.71 -15.93
C PRO A 60 -1.47 17.92 -17.41
N ARG A 61 -0.65 18.92 -17.75
CA ARG A 61 -0.24 19.20 -19.13
C ARG A 61 0.71 18.13 -19.64
N LEU A 62 1.73 17.75 -18.85
CA LEU A 62 2.62 16.64 -19.20
C LEU A 62 1.84 15.32 -19.36
N ARG A 63 0.89 15.03 -18.47
CA ARG A 63 0.06 13.82 -18.53
C ARG A 63 -0.75 13.79 -19.83
N GLU A 64 -1.42 14.89 -20.18
CA GLU A 64 -2.18 15.01 -21.42
C GLU A 64 -1.29 14.83 -22.66
N LEU A 65 -0.09 15.43 -22.67
CA LEU A 65 0.88 15.28 -23.76
C LEU A 65 1.35 13.82 -23.88
N CYS A 66 1.66 13.15 -22.77
CA CYS A 66 2.03 11.74 -22.77
C CYS A 66 0.88 10.86 -23.28
N GLU A 67 -0.36 11.09 -22.83
CA GLU A 67 -1.54 10.34 -23.31
C GLU A 67 -1.78 10.55 -24.80
N THR A 68 -1.73 11.80 -25.25
CA THR A 68 -1.88 12.15 -26.67
C THR A 68 -0.81 11.46 -27.51
N CYS A 69 0.44 11.43 -27.05
CA CYS A 69 1.54 10.76 -27.74
C CYS A 69 1.38 9.23 -27.76
N ILE A 70 0.94 8.62 -26.66
CA ILE A 70 0.77 7.16 -26.55
C ILE A 70 -0.39 6.66 -27.41
N PHE A 71 -1.52 7.35 -27.37
CA PHE A 71 -2.70 7.00 -28.17
C PHE A 71 -2.65 7.54 -29.60
N ASN A 72 -1.64 8.35 -29.92
CA ASN A 72 -1.46 9.01 -31.21
C ASN A 72 -2.74 9.74 -31.67
N THR A 73 -3.40 10.47 -30.76
CA THR A 73 -4.70 11.12 -31.03
C THR A 73 -4.56 12.43 -31.80
N ARG A 74 -3.40 13.08 -31.73
CA ARG A 74 -3.06 14.30 -32.48
C ARG A 74 -1.78 14.07 -33.27
N SER A 75 -1.75 14.54 -34.51
CA SER A 75 -0.56 14.46 -35.37
C SER A 75 0.63 15.27 -34.83
N THR A 76 0.37 16.31 -34.03
CA THR A 76 1.38 17.20 -33.42
C THR A 76 1.88 16.71 -32.06
N ALA A 77 1.39 15.59 -31.53
CA ALA A 77 1.65 15.16 -30.16
C ALA A 77 3.15 15.01 -29.82
N THR A 78 3.93 14.47 -30.77
CA THR A 78 5.37 14.31 -30.61
C THR A 78 6.09 15.66 -30.53
N GLU A 79 5.70 16.61 -31.37
CA GLU A 79 6.28 17.97 -31.41
C GLU A 79 5.95 18.72 -30.12
N GLU A 80 4.69 18.70 -29.68
CA GLU A 80 4.26 19.35 -28.45
C GLU A 80 4.98 18.79 -27.21
N LEU A 81 5.20 17.46 -27.16
CA LEU A 81 5.93 16.82 -26.08
C LEU A 81 7.44 17.15 -26.12
N LEU A 82 8.02 17.28 -27.31
CA LEU A 82 9.40 17.73 -27.51
C LEU A 82 9.60 19.21 -27.12
N ASP A 83 8.64 20.06 -27.45
CA ASP A 83 8.66 21.48 -27.06
C ASP A 83 8.56 21.63 -25.54
N TYR A 84 7.69 20.84 -24.91
CA TYR A 84 7.58 20.79 -23.45
C TYR A 84 8.89 20.31 -22.79
N ALA A 85 9.53 19.28 -23.37
CA ALA A 85 10.86 18.81 -23.00
C ALA A 85 11.93 19.92 -23.05
N GLN A 86 11.94 20.70 -24.12
CA GLN A 86 12.88 21.82 -24.28
C GLN A 86 12.62 22.92 -23.25
N GLN A 87 11.35 23.28 -23.01
CA GLN A 87 10.96 24.24 -21.97
C GLN A 87 11.41 23.80 -20.58
N LEU A 88 11.25 22.52 -20.24
CA LEU A 88 11.75 21.97 -18.98
C LEU A 88 13.27 22.11 -18.85
N LYS A 89 14.04 21.76 -19.89
CA LYS A 89 15.50 21.90 -19.88
C LYS A 89 15.96 23.35 -19.73
N LEU A 90 15.29 24.28 -20.40
CA LEU A 90 15.56 25.72 -20.30
C LEU A 90 15.34 26.22 -18.87
N ASN A 91 14.29 25.73 -18.20
CA ASN A 91 13.99 26.07 -16.81
C ASN A 91 14.92 25.38 -15.80
N SER A 92 15.47 24.20 -16.13
CA SER A 92 16.47 23.49 -15.32
C SER A 92 17.90 24.05 -15.46
N GLY A 93 18.19 24.83 -16.51
CA GLY A 93 19.53 25.36 -16.82
C GLY A 93 19.92 26.64 -16.08
N THR A 94 18.99 27.32 -15.41
CA THR A 94 19.29 28.45 -14.52
C THR A 94 19.57 27.93 -13.12
N GLY A 95 20.86 27.88 -12.75
CA GLY A 95 21.37 27.33 -11.51
C GLY A 95 20.80 27.98 -10.25
N ASP A 96 19.70 27.42 -9.74
CA ASP A 96 19.10 27.80 -8.48
C ASP A 96 18.79 26.51 -7.69
N ASN A 97 19.85 25.86 -7.19
CA ASN A 97 19.73 24.69 -6.30
C ASN A 97 18.90 24.98 -5.03
N ASN A 98 18.60 26.25 -4.74
CA ASN A 98 17.72 26.67 -3.65
C ASN A 98 16.22 26.71 -3.98
N LYS A 99 15.81 26.60 -5.26
CA LYS A 99 14.39 26.48 -5.63
C LYS A 99 13.85 25.06 -5.50
N GLY A 100 14.70 24.06 -5.72
CA GLY A 100 14.32 22.64 -5.59
C GLY A 100 13.86 22.25 -4.19
N GLU A 101 14.61 22.63 -3.15
CA GLU A 101 14.23 22.36 -1.75
C GLU A 101 12.97 23.14 -1.31
N LYS A 102 12.79 24.38 -1.81
CA LYS A 102 11.60 25.19 -1.50
C LYS A 102 10.32 24.69 -2.19
N GLU A 103 10.42 24.15 -3.40
CA GLU A 103 9.29 23.48 -4.06
C GLU A 103 9.00 22.12 -3.42
N GLU A 104 10.03 21.34 -3.03
CA GLU A 104 9.89 20.04 -2.38
C GLU A 104 9.17 20.10 -1.03
N GLU A 105 9.24 21.22 -0.31
CA GLU A 105 8.58 21.41 0.99
C GLU A 105 7.29 22.25 0.93
N SER A 106 6.86 22.67 -0.26
CA SER A 106 5.66 23.51 -0.45
C SER A 106 4.39 22.89 0.15
N TRP A 107 4.26 21.57 0.13
CA TRP A 107 3.15 20.81 0.73
C TRP A 107 3.05 20.95 2.25
N ARG A 108 4.10 21.42 2.92
CA ARG A 108 4.11 21.69 4.37
C ARG A 108 3.67 23.11 4.72
N ILE A 109 3.66 24.03 3.75
CA ILE A 109 3.36 25.44 3.98
C ILE A 109 1.85 25.61 4.09
N ASN A 110 1.37 26.23 5.18
CA ASN A 110 -0.05 26.48 5.45
C ASN A 110 -0.94 25.23 5.53
N THR A 111 -0.38 24.04 5.80
CA THR A 111 -1.12 22.78 5.94
C THR A 111 -1.14 22.30 7.39
N THR A 112 -2.20 21.58 7.80
CA THR A 112 -2.31 21.04 9.15
C THR A 112 -1.46 19.79 9.34
N ALA A 113 -1.14 19.42 10.58
CA ALA A 113 -0.48 18.15 10.88
C ALA A 113 -1.18 16.94 10.25
N GLU A 114 -2.52 16.92 10.26
CA GLU A 114 -3.30 15.84 9.64
C GLU A 114 -3.07 15.72 8.13
N GLU A 115 -3.11 16.85 7.42
CA GLU A 115 -2.88 16.91 5.98
C GLU A 115 -1.44 16.50 5.64
N ARG A 116 -0.46 16.94 6.45
CA ARG A 116 0.95 16.58 6.27
C ARG A 116 1.21 15.10 6.51
N LEU A 117 0.52 14.48 7.49
CA LEU A 117 0.59 13.04 7.75
C LEU A 117 -0.02 12.24 6.60
N GLN A 118 -1.18 12.63 6.09
CA GLN A 118 -1.80 11.99 4.93
C GLN A 118 -0.89 12.08 3.69
N TYR A 119 -0.38 13.27 3.40
CA TYR A 119 0.55 13.48 2.29
C TYR A 119 1.82 12.62 2.43
N SER A 120 2.41 12.58 3.63
CA SER A 120 3.60 11.77 3.91
C SER A 120 3.35 10.28 3.69
N LEU A 121 2.15 9.79 4.03
CA LEU A 121 1.75 8.41 3.78
C LEU A 121 1.61 8.13 2.28
N VAL A 122 0.85 8.94 1.55
CA VAL A 122 0.61 8.74 0.11
C VAL A 122 1.92 8.81 -0.69
N LYS A 123 2.81 9.74 -0.33
CA LYS A 123 4.11 9.91 -1.01
C LYS A 123 5.21 8.98 -0.49
N GLY A 124 4.99 8.33 0.65
CA GLY A 124 6.00 7.49 1.30
C GLY A 124 7.21 8.27 1.83
N ILE A 125 6.97 9.49 2.36
CA ILE A 125 8.00 10.37 2.94
C ILE A 125 8.10 10.10 4.44
N ASP A 126 9.27 9.70 4.94
CA ASP A 126 9.45 9.36 6.36
C ASP A 126 10.13 10.47 7.19
N LYS A 127 10.62 11.53 6.54
CA LYS A 127 11.50 12.55 7.12
C LYS A 127 10.86 13.31 8.29
N TYR A 128 9.60 13.75 8.14
CA TYR A 128 8.92 14.65 9.08
C TYR A 128 7.82 13.99 9.93
N VAL A 129 7.63 12.69 9.73
CA VAL A 129 6.50 11.94 10.30
C VAL A 129 6.44 12.09 11.82
N VAL A 130 7.58 12.03 12.51
CA VAL A 130 7.62 12.11 13.97
C VAL A 130 7.17 13.48 14.47
N ASP A 131 7.61 14.56 13.82
CA ASP A 131 7.26 15.92 14.21
C ASP A 131 5.77 16.21 13.98
N ASP A 132 5.25 15.78 12.82
CA ASP A 132 3.84 15.91 12.49
C ASP A 132 2.95 15.05 13.40
N MET A 133 3.44 13.87 13.80
CA MET A 133 2.76 13.02 14.77
C MET A 133 2.69 13.66 16.16
N GLU A 134 3.73 14.36 16.61
CA GLU A 134 3.72 15.05 17.91
C GLU A 134 2.74 16.23 17.91
N GLU A 135 2.69 17.00 16.82
CA GLU A 135 1.71 18.07 16.65
C GLU A 135 0.28 17.51 16.67
N ALA A 136 0.02 16.43 15.91
CA ALA A 136 -1.27 15.76 15.91
C ALA A 136 -1.61 15.18 17.29
N ARG A 137 -0.67 14.49 17.96
CA ARG A 137 -0.88 13.90 19.29
C ARG A 137 -1.35 14.93 20.32
N LYS A 138 -0.82 16.15 20.30
CA LYS A 138 -1.25 17.23 21.21
C LYS A 138 -2.66 17.75 20.92
N LYS A 139 -3.14 17.61 19.69
CA LYS A 139 -4.45 18.09 19.25
C LYS A 139 -5.57 17.08 19.56
N TYR A 140 -5.28 15.78 19.46
CA TYR A 140 -6.26 14.73 19.74
C TYR A 140 -6.28 14.35 21.22
N SER A 141 -7.47 14.02 21.73
CA SER A 141 -7.66 13.61 23.13
C SER A 141 -6.97 12.30 23.49
N ARG A 142 -6.83 11.40 22.52
CA ARG A 142 -6.20 10.09 22.66
C ARG A 142 -5.22 9.89 21.50
N PRO A 143 -3.98 9.42 21.75
CA PRO A 143 -3.05 9.03 20.70
C PRO A 143 -3.66 8.09 19.66
N LEU A 144 -4.54 7.16 20.09
CA LEU A 144 -5.23 6.24 19.21
C LEU A 144 -6.06 6.94 18.11
N HIS A 145 -6.66 8.09 18.40
CA HIS A 145 -7.46 8.82 17.42
C HIS A 145 -6.62 9.41 16.28
N VAL A 146 -5.32 9.64 16.50
CA VAL A 146 -4.41 10.05 15.42
C VAL A 146 -4.18 8.89 14.44
N ILE A 147 -4.19 7.65 14.95
CA ILE A 147 -4.11 6.45 14.11
C ILE A 147 -5.42 6.28 13.33
N GLU A 148 -6.55 6.23 14.03
CA GLU A 148 -7.87 5.96 13.44
C GLU A 148 -8.39 7.10 12.54
N GLY A 149 -7.88 8.32 12.70
CA GLY A 149 -8.23 9.47 11.88
C GLY A 149 -7.23 9.71 10.74
N PRO A 150 -6.27 10.65 10.90
CA PRO A 150 -5.43 11.11 9.80
C PRO A 150 -4.59 10.00 9.17
N LEU A 151 -4.04 9.07 9.94
CA LEU A 151 -3.24 7.98 9.37
C LEU A 151 -4.10 6.99 8.57
N MET A 152 -5.24 6.55 9.11
CA MET A 152 -6.16 5.65 8.39
C MET A 152 -6.75 6.30 7.13
N ASN A 153 -7.02 7.60 7.15
CA ASN A 153 -7.46 8.33 5.95
C ASN A 153 -6.40 8.28 4.85
N GLY A 154 -5.13 8.51 5.19
CA GLY A 154 -4.02 8.40 4.23
C GLY A 154 -3.86 6.98 3.70
N MET A 155 -4.03 5.96 4.55
CA MET A 155 -3.94 4.56 4.12
C MET A 155 -5.13 4.11 3.26
N SER A 156 -6.32 4.68 3.49
CA SER A 156 -7.49 4.45 2.64
C SER A 156 -7.24 4.99 1.23
N GLU A 157 -6.68 6.20 1.10
CA GLU A 157 -6.30 6.77 -0.19
C GLU A 157 -5.23 5.93 -0.92
N VAL A 158 -4.21 5.45 -0.21
CA VAL A 158 -3.22 4.51 -0.75
C VAL A 158 -3.90 3.25 -1.29
N GLY A 159 -4.88 2.71 -0.56
CA GLY A 159 -5.68 1.56 -0.97
C GLY A 159 -6.49 1.81 -2.24
N GLU A 160 -7.16 2.96 -2.33
CA GLU A 160 -7.93 3.37 -3.52
C GLU A 160 -7.04 3.57 -4.74
N LEU A 161 -5.90 4.23 -4.59
CA LEU A 161 -4.94 4.46 -5.68
C LEU A 161 -4.34 3.13 -6.18
N PHE A 162 -4.02 2.21 -5.29
CA PHE A 162 -3.52 0.88 -5.65
C PHE A 162 -4.60 0.06 -6.35
N GLY A 163 -5.82 0.02 -5.80
CA GLY A 163 -6.96 -0.67 -6.41
C GLY A 163 -7.34 -0.13 -7.79
N ALA A 164 -7.17 1.18 -8.02
CA ALA A 164 -7.40 1.82 -9.31
C ALA A 164 -6.22 1.67 -10.30
N GLY A 165 -5.13 0.99 -9.92
CA GLY A 165 -3.93 0.84 -10.74
C GLY A 165 -3.14 2.14 -10.95
N LYS A 166 -3.39 3.17 -10.13
CA LYS A 166 -2.70 4.48 -10.17
C LYS A 166 -1.44 4.52 -9.31
N MET A 167 -1.34 3.60 -8.37
CA MET A 167 -0.18 3.38 -7.49
C MET A 167 0.27 1.92 -7.61
N PHE A 168 1.57 1.69 -7.52
CA PHE A 168 2.20 0.38 -7.67
C PHE A 168 2.71 -0.18 -6.33
N LEU A 169 2.88 -1.49 -6.24
CA LEU A 169 3.26 -2.18 -5.00
C LEU A 169 4.50 -1.59 -4.30
N PRO A 170 5.59 -1.20 -4.98
CA PRO A 170 6.73 -0.57 -4.31
C PRO A 170 6.41 0.76 -3.62
N GLN A 171 5.45 1.52 -4.15
CA GLN A 171 4.98 2.77 -3.54
C GLN A 171 4.16 2.45 -2.28
N VAL A 172 3.25 1.46 -2.36
CA VAL A 172 2.47 0.98 -1.20
C VAL A 172 3.39 0.52 -0.07
N ILE A 173 4.50 -0.15 -0.37
CA ILE A 173 5.50 -0.58 0.63
C ILE A 173 6.17 0.64 1.31
N LYS A 174 6.44 1.72 0.58
CA LYS A 174 6.97 2.96 1.17
C LYS A 174 5.96 3.59 2.12
N SER A 175 4.68 3.67 1.73
CA SER A 175 3.59 4.14 2.58
C SER A 175 3.48 3.30 3.86
N ALA A 176 3.58 1.96 3.75
CA ALA A 176 3.59 1.05 4.90
C ALA A 176 4.71 1.36 5.90
N ARG A 177 5.90 1.68 5.38
CA ARG A 177 7.06 2.03 6.22
C ARG A 177 6.83 3.33 6.98
N VAL A 178 6.24 4.34 6.32
CA VAL A 178 5.86 5.60 6.93
C VAL A 178 4.83 5.37 8.03
N MET A 179 3.78 4.59 7.75
CA MET A 179 2.75 4.21 8.71
C MET A 179 3.34 3.53 9.94
N LYS A 180 4.20 2.53 9.75
CA LYS A 180 4.88 1.84 10.86
C LYS A 180 5.71 2.78 11.72
N LYS A 181 6.43 3.73 11.10
CA LYS A 181 7.23 4.74 11.82
C LYS A 181 6.34 5.66 12.65
N ALA A 182 5.21 6.11 12.09
CA ALA A 182 4.22 6.95 12.76
C ALA A 182 3.58 6.24 13.96
N VAL A 183 3.12 4.99 13.78
CA VAL A 183 2.52 4.20 14.85
C VAL A 183 3.53 3.90 15.96
N ASN A 184 4.76 3.52 15.62
CA ASN A 184 5.82 3.25 16.61
C ASN A 184 6.10 4.45 17.52
N TYR A 185 5.95 5.68 17.00
CA TYR A 185 6.09 6.88 17.80
C TYR A 185 5.00 7.02 18.87
N LEU A 186 3.77 6.58 18.58
CA LEU A 186 2.64 6.69 19.51
C LEU A 186 2.59 5.59 20.58
N ILE A 187 3.24 4.44 20.34
CA ILE A 187 3.21 3.28 21.26
C ILE A 187 3.52 3.68 22.72
N PRO A 188 4.59 4.44 23.04
CA PRO A 188 4.89 4.81 24.42
C PRO A 188 3.77 5.60 25.10
N PHE A 189 3.17 6.55 24.38
CA PHE A 189 2.08 7.38 24.90
C PHE A 189 0.79 6.59 25.11
N MET A 190 0.51 5.62 24.23
CA MET A 190 -0.63 4.72 24.38
C MET A 190 -0.46 3.79 25.58
N GLU A 191 0.75 3.31 25.85
CA GLU A 191 1.04 2.49 27.02
C GLU A 191 0.97 3.32 28.32
N GLU A 192 1.43 4.57 28.31
CA GLU A 192 1.25 5.50 29.43
C GLU A 192 -0.24 5.78 29.73
N GLU A 193 -1.05 6.07 28.72
CA GLU A 193 -2.50 6.25 28.85
C GLU A 193 -3.16 4.99 29.43
N LYS A 194 -2.76 3.81 28.94
CA LYS A 194 -3.24 2.52 29.45
C LYS A 194 -2.87 2.31 30.91
N GLN A 195 -1.63 2.63 31.31
CA GLN A 195 -1.21 2.51 32.71
C GLN A 195 -1.93 3.50 33.62
N GLN A 196 -2.21 4.72 33.16
CA GLN A 196 -3.02 5.70 33.90
C GLN A 196 -4.45 5.20 34.08
N ASN A 197 -5.08 4.69 33.02
CA ASN A 197 -6.40 4.10 33.08
C ASN A 197 -6.44 2.85 33.99
N LEU A 198 -5.42 1.99 33.94
CA LEU A 198 -5.27 0.86 34.84
C LEU A 198 -5.18 1.28 36.31
N LYS A 199 -4.43 2.35 36.63
CA LYS A 199 -4.33 2.90 37.99
C LYS A 199 -5.67 3.48 38.47
N LEU A 200 -6.41 4.17 37.60
CA LEU A 200 -7.75 4.69 37.90
C LEU A 200 -8.77 3.57 38.12
N LEU A 201 -8.73 2.51 37.30
CA LEU A 201 -9.61 1.35 37.40
C LEU A 201 -9.31 0.47 38.63
N GLN A 202 -8.03 0.34 39.01
CA GLN A 202 -7.63 -0.34 40.26
C GLN A 202 -8.14 0.40 41.51
N GLN A 203 -8.32 1.72 41.45
CA GLN A 203 -8.94 2.49 42.54
C GLN A 203 -10.47 2.37 42.59
N GLN A 204 -11.11 1.93 41.50
CA GLN A 204 -12.57 1.80 41.38
C GLN A 204 -13.06 0.34 41.33
N GLY A 205 -12.18 -0.65 41.49
CA GLY A 205 -12.54 -2.07 41.59
C GLY A 205 -13.03 -2.72 40.29
N ASN A 206 -12.87 -2.08 39.14
CA ASN A 206 -13.31 -2.61 37.84
C ASN A 206 -12.13 -3.19 37.03
N THR A 207 -12.36 -4.35 36.43
CA THR A 207 -11.39 -5.08 35.61
C THR A 207 -11.08 -4.33 34.30
N PRO A 208 -9.82 -4.29 33.85
CA PRO A 208 -9.43 -3.58 32.63
C PRO A 208 -9.88 -4.32 31.36
N ILE A 209 -10.60 -3.62 30.48
CA ILE A 209 -10.76 -4.01 29.07
C ILE A 209 -9.47 -3.63 28.34
N ALA A 210 -8.87 -4.58 27.60
CA ALA A 210 -7.60 -4.40 26.91
C ALA A 210 -7.74 -3.40 25.74
N VAL A 211 -7.20 -2.19 25.89
CA VAL A 211 -7.31 -1.09 24.89
C VAL A 211 -6.05 -0.96 24.00
N LEU A 212 -5.40 -2.07 23.70
CA LEU A 212 -4.28 -2.11 22.75
C LEU A 212 -4.45 -3.30 21.83
N ASN A 213 -5.42 -3.24 20.94
CA ASN A 213 -5.42 -4.13 19.79
C ASN A 213 -5.39 -3.25 18.55
N SER A 214 -4.43 -3.55 17.65
CA SER A 214 -4.65 -3.44 16.20
C SER A 214 -6.12 -3.68 15.87
N GLN A 215 -6.70 -2.94 14.93
CA GLN A 215 -8.14 -2.99 14.62
C GLN A 215 -8.71 -4.42 14.57
N ALA A 216 -7.91 -5.39 14.12
CA ALA A 216 -8.07 -6.80 14.37
C ALA A 216 -6.73 -7.56 14.20
N THR A 217 -6.62 -8.75 14.78
CA THR A 217 -5.53 -9.71 14.54
C THR A 217 -5.95 -10.73 13.48
N ILE A 218 -5.11 -10.91 12.46
CA ILE A 218 -5.30 -11.93 11.43
C ILE A 218 -4.13 -12.91 11.44
N VAL A 219 -4.44 -14.21 11.46
CA VAL A 219 -3.46 -15.27 11.21
C VAL A 219 -3.53 -15.66 9.74
N MET A 220 -2.41 -15.52 9.03
CA MET A 220 -2.32 -15.83 7.60
C MET A 220 -1.37 -17.01 7.37
N ALA A 221 -1.76 -17.92 6.47
CA ALA A 221 -0.94 -19.08 6.14
C ALA A 221 -1.16 -19.54 4.70
N THR A 222 -0.08 -19.95 4.02
CA THR A 222 -0.22 -20.79 2.83
C THR A 222 -0.35 -22.23 3.32
N VAL A 223 -1.42 -22.90 2.87
CA VAL A 223 -1.81 -24.22 3.38
C VAL A 223 -0.78 -25.31 3.07
N LYS A 224 -0.90 -26.44 3.75
CA LYS A 224 -0.03 -27.61 3.57
C LYS A 224 0.06 -28.00 2.10
N GLY A 225 1.27 -28.36 1.66
CA GLY A 225 1.52 -28.80 0.29
C GLY A 225 1.64 -27.66 -0.73
N ASP A 226 1.47 -26.40 -0.30
CA ASP A 226 1.60 -25.24 -1.17
C ASP A 226 2.74 -24.31 -0.71
N VAL A 227 3.49 -23.80 -1.69
CA VAL A 227 4.62 -22.87 -1.51
C VAL A 227 4.32 -21.48 -2.03
N HIS A 228 3.22 -21.30 -2.76
CA HIS A 228 2.93 -20.04 -3.41
C HIS A 228 2.36 -19.06 -2.38
N ASP A 229 3.12 -18.00 -2.09
CA ASP A 229 2.83 -17.05 -1.02
C ASP A 229 2.79 -15.59 -1.47
N ILE A 230 3.03 -15.30 -2.76
CA ILE A 230 3.05 -13.93 -3.27
C ILE A 230 1.73 -13.21 -2.96
N GLY A 231 0.59 -13.86 -3.24
CA GLY A 231 -0.73 -13.30 -2.93
C GLY A 231 -0.93 -13.06 -1.43
N LYS A 232 -0.58 -14.04 -0.60
CA LYS A 232 -0.60 -13.94 0.88
C LYS A 232 0.23 -12.75 1.36
N ASN A 233 1.45 -12.58 0.85
CA ASN A 233 2.36 -11.54 1.27
C ASN A 233 1.84 -10.15 0.86
N ILE A 234 1.26 -10.02 -0.34
CA ILE A 234 0.61 -8.77 -0.76
C ILE A 234 -0.55 -8.42 0.18
N VAL A 235 -1.45 -9.37 0.45
CA VAL A 235 -2.59 -9.15 1.36
C VAL A 235 -2.09 -8.82 2.78
N GLY A 236 -1.07 -9.53 3.27
CA GLY A 236 -0.46 -9.24 4.58
C GLY A 236 0.16 -7.85 4.65
N VAL A 237 0.82 -7.38 3.58
CA VAL A 237 1.32 -6.00 3.49
C VAL A 237 0.15 -5.01 3.51
N VAL A 238 -0.91 -5.24 2.74
CA VAL A 238 -2.10 -4.37 2.69
C VAL A 238 -2.85 -4.33 4.03
N LEU A 239 -2.94 -5.45 4.75
CA LEU A 239 -3.56 -5.50 6.07
C LEU A 239 -2.69 -4.81 7.13
N GLY A 240 -1.38 -5.04 7.11
CA GLY A 240 -0.44 -4.31 7.98
C GLY A 240 -0.45 -2.80 7.73
N CYS A 241 -0.63 -2.40 6.46
CA CYS A 241 -0.89 -1.03 6.04
C CYS A 241 -2.14 -0.44 6.71
N ASN A 242 -3.19 -1.24 6.96
CA ASN A 242 -4.44 -0.82 7.58
C ASN A 242 -4.48 -1.10 9.09
N ASN A 243 -3.33 -1.13 9.77
CA ASN A 243 -3.22 -1.31 11.22
C ASN A 243 -3.81 -2.63 11.77
N TYR A 244 -3.87 -3.67 10.95
CA TYR A 244 -4.14 -5.04 11.42
C TYR A 244 -2.85 -5.67 11.96
N ARG A 245 -2.96 -6.49 13.01
CA ARG A 245 -1.85 -7.34 13.46
C ARG A 245 -1.84 -8.59 12.59
N VAL A 246 -0.92 -8.63 11.64
CA VAL A 246 -0.75 -9.75 10.72
C VAL A 246 0.26 -10.74 11.28
N ILE A 247 -0.19 -11.95 11.56
CA ILE A 247 0.64 -13.08 11.99
C ILE A 247 0.77 -14.03 10.80
N ASP A 248 1.91 -13.95 10.12
CA ASP A 248 2.19 -14.79 8.96
C ASP A 248 2.91 -16.08 9.38
N LEU A 249 2.26 -17.23 9.18
CA LEU A 249 2.79 -18.56 9.50
C LEU A 249 3.70 -19.12 8.40
N GLY A 250 3.79 -18.45 7.26
CA GLY A 250 4.59 -18.84 6.11
C GLY A 250 3.88 -19.84 5.20
N VAL A 251 4.68 -20.73 4.61
CA VAL A 251 4.25 -21.71 3.60
C VAL A 251 4.16 -23.13 4.13
N MET A 252 3.43 -23.98 3.40
CA MET A 252 3.22 -25.38 3.74
C MET A 252 2.69 -25.59 5.18
N THR A 253 1.84 -24.70 5.67
CA THR A 253 1.43 -24.69 7.08
C THR A 253 0.33 -25.74 7.33
N PRO A 254 0.53 -26.69 8.27
CA PRO A 254 -0.49 -27.66 8.65
C PRO A 254 -1.71 -27.05 9.34
N CYS A 255 -2.88 -27.67 9.16
CA CYS A 255 -4.16 -27.23 9.76
C CYS A 255 -4.09 -27.07 11.29
N ASP A 256 -3.48 -28.04 11.99
CA ASP A 256 -3.35 -28.02 13.44
C ASP A 256 -2.55 -26.82 13.93
N LYS A 257 -1.46 -26.47 13.23
CA LYS A 257 -0.66 -25.27 13.55
C LYS A 257 -1.45 -23.98 13.32
N ILE A 258 -2.21 -23.89 12.22
CA ILE A 258 -3.04 -22.71 11.92
C ILE A 258 -4.06 -22.47 13.03
N LEU A 259 -4.84 -23.50 13.37
CA LEU A 259 -5.89 -23.39 14.39
C LEU A 259 -5.32 -23.20 15.79
N LYS A 260 -4.17 -23.80 16.10
CA LYS A 260 -3.46 -23.60 17.37
C LYS A 260 -3.04 -22.14 17.53
N VAL A 261 -2.32 -21.58 16.56
CA VAL A 261 -1.85 -20.19 16.64
C VAL A 261 -3.02 -19.21 16.63
N ALA A 262 -4.06 -19.45 15.83
CA ALA A 262 -5.27 -18.62 15.84
C ALA A 262 -5.93 -18.55 17.23
N LYS A 263 -5.91 -19.65 17.99
CA LYS A 263 -6.38 -19.67 19.39
C LYS A 263 -5.41 -18.96 20.33
N GLU A 264 -4.12 -19.29 20.27
CA GLU A 264 -3.09 -18.73 21.16
C GLU A 264 -2.99 -17.20 21.04
N GLU A 265 -3.14 -16.69 19.82
CA GLU A 265 -3.01 -15.28 19.50
C GLU A 265 -4.32 -14.50 19.59
N ASN A 266 -5.44 -15.17 19.89
CA ASN A 266 -6.80 -14.63 19.86
C ASN A 266 -7.10 -13.93 18.53
N ALA A 267 -6.92 -14.64 17.41
CA ALA A 267 -7.13 -14.11 16.08
C ALA A 267 -8.61 -13.79 15.83
N ASP A 268 -8.87 -12.62 15.25
CA ASP A 268 -10.20 -12.18 14.80
C ASP A 268 -10.53 -12.72 13.41
N PHE A 269 -9.50 -13.07 12.61
CA PHE A 269 -9.64 -13.64 11.27
C PHE A 269 -8.57 -14.71 11.01
N ILE A 270 -8.92 -15.71 10.20
CA ILE A 270 -7.96 -16.66 9.62
C ILE A 270 -7.94 -16.46 8.11
N GLY A 271 -6.78 -16.19 7.54
CA GLY A 271 -6.55 -16.07 6.10
C GLY A 271 -5.76 -17.24 5.54
N LEU A 272 -6.36 -18.02 4.64
CA LEU A 272 -5.69 -19.11 3.95
C LEU A 272 -5.36 -18.72 2.51
N SER A 273 -4.14 -19.07 2.08
CA SER A 273 -3.66 -18.88 0.72
C SER A 273 -3.30 -20.22 0.07
N GLY A 274 -3.59 -20.33 -1.22
CA GLY A 274 -3.28 -21.51 -2.03
C GLY A 274 -3.50 -21.22 -3.51
N LEU A 275 -2.66 -21.78 -4.36
CA LEU A 275 -2.66 -21.52 -5.80
C LEU A 275 -3.09 -22.73 -6.61
N ILE A 276 -2.80 -23.94 -6.14
CA ILE A 276 -3.07 -25.19 -6.85
C ILE A 276 -4.36 -25.85 -6.35
N THR A 277 -5.00 -26.68 -7.19
CA THR A 277 -6.25 -27.39 -6.82
C THR A 277 -6.12 -28.21 -5.54
N PRO A 278 -5.04 -28.99 -5.30
CA PRO A 278 -4.87 -29.71 -4.03
C PRO A 278 -4.86 -28.81 -2.79
N SER A 279 -4.46 -27.54 -2.93
CA SER A 279 -4.48 -26.57 -1.85
C SER A 279 -5.89 -26.17 -1.44
N LEU A 280 -6.86 -26.17 -2.37
CA LEU A 280 -8.26 -25.97 -1.99
C LEU A 280 -8.77 -27.11 -1.14
N ASP A 281 -8.41 -28.35 -1.46
CA ASP A 281 -8.81 -29.49 -0.65
C ASP A 281 -8.29 -29.36 0.79
N GLU A 282 -7.05 -28.87 0.95
CA GLU A 282 -6.48 -28.54 2.27
C GLU A 282 -7.21 -27.38 2.96
N MET A 283 -7.63 -26.33 2.25
CA MET A 283 -8.47 -25.27 2.81
C MET A 283 -9.84 -25.79 3.27
N ILE A 284 -10.45 -26.71 2.52
CA ILE A 284 -11.70 -27.37 2.90
C ILE A 284 -11.50 -28.20 4.17
N ILE A 285 -10.35 -28.88 4.31
CA ILE A 285 -10.01 -29.61 5.55
C ILE A 285 -9.95 -28.65 6.73
N VAL A 286 -9.30 -27.49 6.59
CA VAL A 286 -9.26 -26.47 7.66
C VAL A 286 -10.67 -26.02 8.03
N ALA A 287 -11.53 -25.73 7.05
CA ALA A 287 -12.91 -25.31 7.30
C ALA A 287 -13.74 -26.39 8.04
N LYS A 288 -13.59 -27.66 7.66
CA LYS A 288 -14.23 -28.79 8.34
C LYS A 288 -13.74 -28.95 9.77
N GLU A 289 -12.44 -28.79 10.00
CA GLU A 289 -11.86 -28.85 11.35
C GLU A 289 -12.29 -27.67 12.21
N MET A 290 -12.45 -26.48 11.64
CA MET A 290 -13.04 -25.34 12.33
C MET A 290 -14.47 -25.64 12.78
N GLN A 291 -15.31 -26.22 11.92
CA GLN A 291 -16.67 -26.65 12.31
C GLN A 291 -16.63 -27.72 13.40
N ARG A 292 -15.79 -28.75 13.25
CA ARG A 292 -15.64 -29.84 14.23
C ARG A 292 -15.24 -29.33 15.61
N LEU A 293 -14.41 -28.28 15.65
CA LEU A 293 -13.89 -27.66 16.87
C LEU A 293 -14.70 -26.45 17.35
N ASN A 294 -15.85 -26.16 16.73
CA ASN A 294 -16.70 -25.00 17.01
C ASN A 294 -15.92 -23.67 17.00
N PHE A 295 -15.05 -23.51 16.01
CA PHE A 295 -14.27 -22.30 15.77
C PHE A 295 -15.16 -21.26 15.08
N ASN A 296 -15.53 -20.19 15.79
CA ASN A 296 -16.41 -19.13 15.29
C ASN A 296 -15.67 -17.93 14.68
N ILE A 297 -14.39 -18.11 14.32
CA ILE A 297 -13.56 -17.06 13.73
C ILE A 297 -13.80 -17.05 12.21
N PRO A 298 -14.08 -15.89 11.58
CA PRO A 298 -14.21 -15.77 10.13
C PRO A 298 -13.01 -16.33 9.37
N LEU A 299 -13.29 -17.13 8.34
CA LEU A 299 -12.31 -17.76 7.46
C LEU A 299 -12.30 -17.06 6.10
N LEU A 300 -11.14 -16.50 5.72
CA LEU A 300 -10.88 -15.88 4.44
C LEU A 300 -10.09 -16.87 3.56
N ILE A 301 -10.60 -17.17 2.37
CA ILE A 301 -9.98 -18.08 1.41
C ILE A 301 -9.49 -17.26 0.22
N GLY A 302 -8.19 -17.31 -0.06
CA GLY A 302 -7.56 -16.65 -1.21
C GLY A 302 -6.81 -17.63 -2.11
N GLY A 303 -6.96 -17.47 -3.43
CA GLY A 303 -6.26 -18.31 -4.39
C GLY A 303 -6.75 -18.13 -5.82
N ALA A 304 -5.91 -18.41 -6.82
CA ALA A 304 -6.31 -18.30 -8.23
C ALA A 304 -7.46 -19.27 -8.59
N THR A 305 -7.54 -20.37 -7.85
CA THR A 305 -8.48 -21.47 -8.03
C THR A 305 -9.79 -21.27 -7.26
N THR A 306 -9.94 -20.21 -6.46
CA THR A 306 -11.18 -19.90 -5.72
C THR A 306 -12.22 -19.18 -6.57
N SER A 307 -11.86 -18.76 -7.79
CA SER A 307 -12.68 -17.90 -8.66
C SER A 307 -13.44 -18.67 -9.77
N LYS A 308 -13.74 -19.96 -9.58
CA LYS A 308 -14.49 -20.78 -10.54
C LYS A 308 -15.91 -21.05 -10.10
#